data_AF-A0A7J9B009-F1
#
_entry.id   AF-A0A7J9B009-F1
#
_cell.length_a   1.000
_cell.length_b   1.000
_cell.length_c   1.000
_cell.angle_alpha   90.00
_cell.angle_beta   90.00
_cell.angle_gamma   90.00
#
_symmetry.space_group_name_H-M   'P 1'
#
loop_
_entity.id
_entity.type
_entity.pdbx_description
1 polymer ?
#
loop_
_entity_poly.entity_id
_entity_poly.type
_entity_poly.pdbx_seq_one_letter_code
_entity_poly.pdbx_strand_id
1 'polypeptide(L)'
;MSGFSQSSVYSQNSQRTKRKWVLEEDAALVACMVDLYNVGIYNANMGFKAVYLNELERMLEKVLPHAMLKAKPNLESRISLLKKD
;
A
#
# COMPACT_ATOMS: atom_id res chain seq x y z
N MET A 1 -42.26 -9.30 -21.65
CA MET A 1 -41.11 -8.37 -21.52
C MET A 1 -40.11 -9.04 -20.61
N SER A 2 -38.94 -9.37 -21.17
CA SER A 2 -37.82 -10.06 -20.53
C SER A 2 -37.16 -9.18 -19.48
N GLY A 3 -37.29 -9.53 -18.20
CA GLY A 3 -36.56 -8.92 -17.11
C GLY A 3 -35.16 -9.52 -17.00
N PHE A 4 -34.16 -8.75 -17.40
CA PHE A 4 -32.74 -9.06 -17.24
C PHE A 4 -32.42 -9.37 -15.78
N SER A 5 -32.02 -10.61 -15.48
CA SER A 5 -31.31 -10.94 -14.25
C SER A 5 -29.83 -10.70 -14.50
N GLN A 6 -29.35 -9.49 -14.21
CA GLN A 6 -27.91 -9.26 -14.06
C GLN A 6 -27.48 -9.96 -12.78
N SER A 7 -26.99 -11.19 -12.93
CA SER A 7 -26.15 -11.84 -11.95
C SER A 7 -24.96 -10.92 -11.68
N SER A 8 -24.97 -10.25 -10.54
CA SER A 8 -23.78 -9.62 -10.01
C SER A 8 -22.77 -10.74 -9.82
N VAL A 9 -21.83 -10.84 -10.76
CA VAL A 9 -20.62 -11.63 -10.59
C VAL A 9 -19.91 -10.98 -9.41
N TYR A 10 -20.25 -11.43 -8.20
CA TYR A 10 -19.36 -11.31 -7.07
C TYR A 10 -18.13 -12.09 -7.49
N SER A 11 -17.17 -11.37 -8.08
CA SER A 11 -15.85 -11.91 -8.30
C SER A 11 -15.41 -12.44 -6.95
N GLN A 12 -15.36 -13.77 -6.84
CA GLN A 12 -14.74 -14.49 -5.75
C GLN A 12 -13.25 -14.12 -5.78
N ASN A 13 -12.93 -12.92 -5.30
CA ASN A 13 -11.56 -12.59 -5.02
C ASN A 13 -11.29 -13.26 -3.68
N SER A 14 -10.64 -14.42 -3.78
CA SER A 14 -10.22 -15.32 -2.70
C SER A 14 -10.13 -14.61 -1.34
N GLN A 15 -10.72 -15.21 -0.31
CA GLN A 15 -10.54 -14.83 1.09
C GLN A 15 -9.08 -15.08 1.51
N ARG A 16 -8.14 -14.39 0.87
CA ARG A 16 -6.82 -14.12 1.41
C ARG A 16 -7.10 -13.24 2.61
N THR A 17 -6.85 -13.75 3.81
CA THR A 17 -6.92 -13.02 5.07
C THR A 17 -6.25 -11.66 4.86
N LYS A 18 -7.06 -10.61 4.61
CA LYS A 18 -6.53 -9.28 4.35
C LYS A 18 -5.93 -8.84 5.68
N ARG A 19 -4.60 -8.72 5.73
CA ARG A 19 -3.90 -8.13 6.88
C ARG A 19 -4.64 -6.84 7.25
N LYS A 20 -5.10 -6.76 8.49
CA LYS A 20 -5.62 -5.51 9.05
C LYS A 20 -4.41 -4.63 9.36
N TRP A 21 -4.42 -3.42 8.81
CA TRP A 21 -3.44 -2.42 9.16
C TRP A 21 -3.84 -1.80 10.49
N VAL A 22 -2.86 -1.55 11.36
CA VAL A 22 -3.08 -0.83 12.62
C VAL A 22 -2.65 0.64 12.46
N LEU A 23 -3.20 1.51 13.30
CA LEU A 23 -2.93 2.96 13.23
C LEU A 23 -1.43 3.29 13.31
N GLU A 24 -0.67 2.50 14.08
CA GLU A 24 0.79 2.65 14.18
C GLU A 24 1.50 2.38 12.85
N GLU A 25 1.08 1.36 12.11
CA GLU A 25 1.65 1.03 10.80
C GLU A 25 1.32 2.10 9.76
N ASP A 26 0.09 2.62 9.78
CA ASP A 26 -0.32 3.70 8.89
C ASP A 26 0.45 4.99 9.21
N ALA A 27 0.60 5.35 10.48
CA ALA A 27 1.38 6.52 10.90
C ALA A 27 2.86 6.39 10.50
N ALA A 28 3.48 5.22 10.73
CA ALA A 28 4.85 4.95 10.34
C ALA A 28 5.04 4.99 8.81
N LEU A 29 4.07 4.47 8.05
CA LEU A 29 4.08 4.52 6.59
C LEU A 29 4.06 5.98 6.10
N VAL A 30 3.14 6.80 6.62
CA VAL A 30 3.05 8.22 6.23
C VAL A 30 4.32 8.98 6.60
N ALA A 31 4.87 8.76 7.81
CA ALA A 31 6.13 9.37 8.22
C ALA A 31 7.29 9.01 7.28
N CYS A 32 7.46 7.72 6.95
CA CYS A 32 8.49 7.26 6.02
C CYS A 32 8.32 7.87 4.62
N MET A 33 7.08 8.03 4.15
CA MET A 33 6.80 8.67 2.86
C MET A 33 7.20 10.16 2.85
N VAL A 34 6.93 10.88 3.93
CA VAL A 34 7.32 12.29 4.10
C VAL A 34 8.85 12.43 4.17
N ASP A 35 9.51 11.59 4.96
CA ASP A 35 10.97 11.60 5.08
C ASP A 35 11.63 11.31 3.72
N LEU A 36 11.12 10.31 3.00
CA LEU A 36 11.64 9.94 1.68
C LEU A 36 11.46 11.07 0.66
N TYR A 37 10.38 11.84 0.75
CA TYR A 37 10.15 13.03 -0.06
C TYR A 37 11.13 14.16 0.30
N ASN A 38 11.33 14.41 1.60
CA ASN A 38 12.21 15.46 2.11
C ASN A 38 13.69 15.22 1.77
N VAL A 39 14.12 13.95 1.66
CA VAL A 39 15.48 13.58 1.23
C VAL A 39 15.76 14.01 -0.23
N GLY A 40 14.74 14.40 -1.01
CA GLY A 40 14.90 15.01 -2.33
C GLY A 40 15.32 14.04 -3.44
N ILE A 41 15.55 12.76 -3.11
CA ILE A 41 15.97 11.71 -4.07
C ILE A 41 14.79 11.23 -4.92
N TYR A 42 13.58 11.21 -4.37
CA TYR A 42 12.39 10.73 -5.07
C TYR A 42 11.45 11.90 -5.37
N ASN A 43 11.89 12.77 -6.28
CA ASN A 43 10.98 13.74 -6.89
C ASN A 43 9.88 12.99 -7.69
N ALA A 44 8.73 13.61 -7.86
CA ALA A 44 7.59 13.05 -8.61
C ALA A 44 7.96 12.57 -10.04
N ASN A 45 9.12 13.00 -10.56
CA ASN A 45 9.62 12.69 -11.89
C ASN A 45 10.26 11.28 -11.99
N MET A 46 10.69 10.66 -10.88
CA MET A 46 11.24 9.30 -10.91
C MET A 46 10.15 8.22 -11.08
N GLY A 47 8.88 8.63 -10.97
CA GLY A 47 7.73 7.73 -10.83
C GLY A 47 7.82 6.95 -9.52
N PHE A 48 6.68 6.54 -8.96
CA PHE A 48 6.65 5.54 -7.90
C PHE A 48 7.05 4.17 -8.49
N LYS A 49 8.30 4.04 -8.91
CA LYS A 49 8.91 2.79 -9.41
C LYS A 49 9.19 1.86 -8.24
N ALA A 50 9.42 0.58 -8.55
CA ALA A 50 9.75 -0.47 -7.57
C ALA A 50 10.82 -0.02 -6.54
N VAL A 51 11.75 0.85 -6.94
CA VAL A 51 12.77 1.43 -6.07
C VAL A 51 12.17 2.21 -4.89
N TYR A 52 11.13 3.00 -5.10
CA TYR A 52 10.44 3.75 -4.04
C TYR A 52 9.80 2.81 -3.00
N LEU A 53 9.08 1.79 -3.47
CA LEU A 53 8.44 0.82 -2.58
C LEU A 53 9.47 0.00 -1.78
N ASN A 54 10.60 -0.35 -2.41
CA ASN A 54 11.69 -1.06 -1.75
C ASN A 54 12.38 -0.20 -0.69
N GLU A 55 12.56 1.10 -0.95
CA GLU A 55 13.15 2.00 0.05
C GLU A 55 12.19 2.21 1.23
N LEU A 56 10.89 2.35 0.97
CA LEU A 56 9.88 2.39 2.03
C LEU A 56 9.86 1.10 2.86
N GLU A 57 9.95 -0.07 2.23
CA GLU A 57 10.08 -1.34 2.95
C GLU A 57 11.31 -1.33 3.87
N ARG A 58 12.46 -0.87 3.38
CA ARG A 58 13.70 -0.78 4.16
C ARG A 58 13.58 0.19 5.34
N MET A 59 12.93 1.33 5.16
CA MET A 59 12.70 2.29 6.24
C MET A 59 11.74 1.72 7.28
N LEU A 60 10.64 1.11 6.85
CA LEU A 60 9.67 0.48 7.74
C LEU A 60 10.22 -0.74 8.48
N GLU A 61 11.13 -1.52 7.89
CA GLU A 61 11.79 -2.63 8.59
C GLU A 61 12.65 -2.12 9.76
N LYS A 62 13.22 -0.91 9.66
CA LYS A 62 13.98 -0.29 10.75
C LYS A 62 13.07 0.24 11.86
N VAL A 63 11.93 0.84 11.49
CA VAL A 63 10.99 1.45 12.45
C VAL A 63 10.12 0.37 13.11
N LEU A 64 9.63 -0.59 12.33
CA LEU A 64 8.70 -1.65 12.71
C LEU A 64 9.19 -3.02 12.22
N PRO A 65 10.31 -3.55 12.73
CA PRO A 65 10.88 -4.82 12.27
C PRO A 65 9.90 -6.00 12.45
N HIS A 66 9.05 -5.94 13.46
CA HIS A 66 8.02 -6.95 13.72
C HIS A 66 6.83 -6.90 12.76
N ALA A 67 6.67 -5.82 11.98
CA ALA A 67 5.49 -5.66 11.13
C ALA A 67 5.60 -6.53 9.88
N MET A 68 6.80 -6.94 9.43
CA MET A 68 6.95 -7.80 8.24
C MET A 68 6.20 -7.26 7.01
N LEU A 69 6.18 -5.94 6.83
CA LEU A 69 5.49 -5.27 5.72
C LEU A 69 6.36 -5.35 4.46
N LYS A 70 5.83 -5.95 3.39
CA LYS A 70 6.52 -6.08 2.10
C LYS A 70 6.09 -5.02 1.11
N ALA A 71 7.04 -4.51 0.31
CA ALA A 71 6.82 -3.56 -0.78
C ALA A 71 5.63 -3.96 -1.65
N LYS A 72 5.61 -5.22 -2.07
CA LYS A 72 4.45 -5.88 -2.68
C LYS A 72 4.09 -7.15 -1.90
N PRO A 73 2.79 -7.43 -1.69
CA PRO A 73 1.63 -6.63 -2.06
C PRO A 73 1.20 -5.60 -1.00
N ASN A 74 1.87 -5.51 0.16
CA ASN A 74 1.32 -4.80 1.31
C ASN A 74 1.35 -3.27 1.14
N LEU A 75 2.54 -2.70 0.89
CA LEU A 75 2.71 -1.25 0.78
C LEU A 75 2.03 -0.70 -0.47
N GLU A 76 2.20 -1.38 -1.61
CA GLU A 76 1.53 -1.01 -2.87
C GLU A 76 0.00 -0.90 -2.71
N SER A 77 -0.63 -1.90 -2.09
CA SER A 77 -2.07 -1.87 -1.86
C SER A 77 -2.49 -0.76 -0.90
N ARG A 78 -1.70 -0.48 0.16
CA ARG A 78 -2.06 0.53 1.16
C ARG A 78 -1.93 1.94 0.59
N ILE A 79 -0.84 2.23 -0.11
CA ILE A 79 -0.62 3.52 -0.77
C ILE A 79 -1.70 3.76 -1.83
N SER A 80 -2.09 2.73 -2.59
CA SER A 80 -3.17 2.88 -3.57
C SER A 80 -4.53 3.18 -2.91
N LEU A 81 -4.75 2.79 -1.66
CA LEU A 81 -5.96 3.14 -0.89
C LEU A 81 -5.87 4.56 -0.36
N LEU A 82 -4.74 4.95 0.24
CA LEU A 82 -4.50 6.30 0.77
C LEU A 82 -4.58 7.41 -0.28
N LYS A 83 -4.41 7.09 -1.58
CA LYS A 83 -4.57 8.05 -2.68
C LYS A 83 -6.02 8.22 -3.15
N LYS A 84 -6.94 7.36 -2.69
CA LYS A 84 -8.36 7.36 -3.08
C LYS A 84 -9.26 7.99 -2.02
N ASP A 85 -8.84 7.95 -0.75
CA ASP A 85 -9.37 8.80 0.32
C ASP A 85 -9.01 10.27 0.05
#